data_AF-M0IFG1-F1
#
_entry.id   AF-M0IFG1-F1
#
_cell.length_a   1.000
_cell.length_b   1.000
_cell.length_c   1.000
_cell.angle_alpha   90.00
_cell.angle_beta   90.00
_cell.angle_gamma   90.00
#
_symmetry.space_group_name_H-M   'P 1'
#
loop_
_entity.id
_entity.type
_entity.pdbx_description
1 polymer ?
#
loop_
_entity_poly.entity_id
_entity_poly.type
_entity_poly.pdbx_seq_one_letter_code
_entity_poly.pdbx_strand_id
1 'polypeptide(L)'
;MPSRRDYLAGIGGGLGSAVGLAGCLGRTDSGVAGPLSFGEEATVGDAVVTPRWVHPQASIFYVSNVDWGAIERLDDEWVVFVNVSAESDSGTPPEKESFRLLAGDDDFAPRENVGNAALHAIQPDTATVSDAYPPASGKRGWLAFTVPAEYEFATELRLQFEHGGSGVSWSLSTDTTERIAGPHPTFELVSFEGPNRIPIDEAAELTITVRNTSSTDGVFRVCLNMTGMYSFNEFSFPVEAGAEATATHQLDVSDYVSEPNSTFSCTLRTAETERRISITAAPTSEDS
;
A
#
# COMPACT_ATOMS: atom_id res chain seq x y z
N MET A 1 -29.89 33.81 11.76
CA MET A 1 -28.74 32.93 12.00
C MET A 1 -27.76 33.14 10.86
N PRO A 2 -26.50 33.51 11.11
CA PRO A 2 -25.76 34.36 10.18
C PRO A 2 -25.04 33.57 9.08
N SER A 3 -25.24 34.09 7.88
CA SER A 3 -24.57 33.82 6.61
C SER A 3 -23.05 34.07 6.72
N ARG A 4 -22.25 33.15 6.15
CA ARG A 4 -20.81 33.33 5.96
C ARG A 4 -20.58 34.18 4.70
N ARG A 5 -20.11 35.40 4.94
CA ARG A 5 -19.58 36.34 3.96
C ARG A 5 -18.16 35.93 3.54
N ASP A 6 -17.95 35.98 2.24
CA ASP A 6 -16.86 36.65 1.53
C ASP A 6 -15.67 37.16 2.35
N TYR A 7 -14.49 36.63 2.02
CA TYR A 7 -13.23 37.37 2.11
C TYR A 7 -12.65 37.56 0.71
N LEU A 8 -12.52 38.83 0.35
CA LEU A 8 -12.03 39.39 -0.89
C LEU A 8 -10.50 39.30 -1.02
N ALA A 9 -10.07 39.00 -2.25
CA ALA A 9 -9.08 39.70 -3.08
C ALA A 9 -7.67 40.01 -2.55
N GLY A 10 -6.68 39.54 -3.32
CA GLY A 10 -5.91 40.47 -4.15
C GLY A 10 -4.39 40.49 -3.95
N ILE A 11 -3.65 39.73 -4.76
CA ILE A 11 -2.31 40.05 -5.28
C ILE A 11 -2.27 39.35 -6.67
N GLY A 12 -2.01 39.95 -7.82
CA GLY A 12 -1.23 41.16 -8.11
C GLY A 12 0.04 40.76 -8.86
N GLY A 13 -0.07 40.60 -10.18
CA GLY A 13 0.97 40.75 -11.21
C GLY A 13 2.40 40.22 -10.99
N GLY A 14 2.82 39.29 -11.84
CA GLY A 14 4.23 38.91 -12.01
C GLY A 14 4.47 38.18 -13.33
N LEU A 15 4.83 38.93 -14.36
CA LEU A 15 5.34 38.45 -15.64
C LEU A 15 6.66 37.69 -15.46
N GLY A 16 6.83 36.62 -16.25
CA GLY A 16 8.12 36.16 -16.73
C GLY A 16 8.86 35.19 -15.82
N SER A 17 8.84 33.91 -16.19
CA SER A 17 9.96 33.01 -15.90
C SER A 17 10.10 32.05 -17.07
N ALA A 18 11.31 32.05 -17.63
CA ALA A 18 11.69 31.39 -18.84
C ALA A 18 11.55 29.87 -18.77
N VAL A 19 11.19 29.28 -19.90
CA VAL A 19 11.39 27.87 -20.21
C VAL A 19 12.90 27.61 -20.19
N GLY A 20 13.41 27.12 -19.06
CA GLY A 20 14.73 26.52 -18.96
C GLY A 20 14.61 25.03 -19.28
N LEU A 21 14.87 24.66 -20.54
CA LEU A 21 15.22 23.30 -20.90
C LEU A 21 16.57 22.99 -20.24
N ALA A 22 16.54 22.43 -19.03
CA ALA A 22 17.71 21.84 -18.42
C ALA A 22 18.05 20.58 -19.23
N GLY A 23 19.02 20.70 -20.12
CA GLY A 23 19.62 19.57 -20.80
C GLY A 23 20.27 18.64 -19.77
N CYS A 24 20.01 17.34 -19.94
CA CYS A 24 20.69 16.26 -19.25
C CYS A 24 22.19 16.29 -19.59
N LEU A 25 22.97 17.07 -18.85
CA LEU A 25 24.40 16.90 -18.79
C LEU A 25 24.66 15.72 -17.86
N GLY A 26 24.89 14.55 -18.48
CA GLY A 26 25.39 13.37 -17.79
C GLY A 26 26.60 13.73 -16.95
N ARG A 27 26.47 13.54 -15.64
CA ARG A 27 27.53 13.76 -14.67
C ARG A 27 28.53 12.61 -14.78
N THR A 28 29.54 12.75 -15.62
CA THR A 28 30.78 11.97 -15.52
C THR A 28 31.70 12.63 -14.50
N ASP A 29 31.60 12.27 -13.23
CA ASP A 29 32.51 12.78 -12.20
C ASP A 29 32.95 11.63 -11.28
N SER A 30 34.26 11.35 -11.28
CA SER A 30 34.92 10.26 -10.54
C SER A 30 35.16 10.56 -9.05
N GLY A 31 34.37 11.45 -8.45
CA GLY A 31 34.31 11.64 -7.01
C GLY A 31 33.27 10.69 -6.42
N VAL A 32 33.43 10.25 -5.17
CA VAL A 32 32.39 9.49 -4.45
C VAL A 32 31.17 10.40 -4.32
N ALA A 33 30.28 10.34 -5.31
CA ALA A 33 29.03 11.08 -5.29
C ALA A 33 28.21 10.53 -4.13
N GLY A 34 27.70 11.42 -3.28
CA GLY A 34 26.74 11.06 -2.25
C GLY A 34 25.46 10.48 -2.87
N PRO A 35 24.59 9.88 -2.04
CA PRO A 35 23.32 9.36 -2.53
C PRO A 35 22.49 10.46 -3.19
N LEU A 36 21.75 10.07 -4.23
CA LEU A 36 20.75 10.90 -4.89
C LEU A 36 19.51 11.06 -3.99
N SER A 37 18.68 12.05 -4.30
CA SER A 37 17.36 12.17 -3.67
C SER A 37 16.40 11.15 -4.27
N PHE A 38 15.60 10.46 -3.44
CA PHE A 38 14.60 9.53 -3.95
C PHE A 38 13.66 10.20 -4.97
N GLY A 39 13.45 9.54 -6.12
CA GLY A 39 12.71 10.11 -7.25
C GLY A 39 13.59 10.58 -8.40
N GLU A 40 14.88 10.84 -8.16
CA GLU A 40 15.82 11.22 -9.21
C GLU A 40 16.16 10.04 -10.11
N GLU A 41 16.24 10.29 -11.42
CA GLU A 41 16.66 9.29 -12.40
C GLU A 41 18.19 9.15 -12.41
N ALA A 42 18.69 7.93 -12.58
CA ALA A 42 20.10 7.65 -12.76
C ALA A 42 20.36 6.67 -13.90
N THR A 43 21.46 6.87 -14.61
CA THR A 43 21.99 5.89 -15.58
C THR A 43 23.16 5.15 -14.96
N VAL A 44 23.12 3.81 -14.96
CA VAL A 44 24.18 2.93 -14.46
C VAL A 44 24.42 1.84 -15.50
N GLY A 45 25.60 1.88 -16.13
CA GLY A 45 25.86 1.02 -17.30
C GLY A 45 24.94 1.39 -18.46
N ASP A 46 24.20 0.41 -18.97
CA ASP A 46 23.17 0.56 -20.00
C ASP A 46 21.74 0.67 -19.42
N ALA A 47 21.60 0.73 -18.09
CA ALA A 47 20.32 0.80 -17.41
C ALA A 47 19.98 2.23 -16.96
N VAL A 48 18.73 2.65 -17.17
CA VAL A 48 18.14 3.88 -16.62
C VAL A 48 17.13 3.49 -15.55
N VAL A 49 17.35 3.96 -14.33
CA VAL A 49 16.56 3.58 -13.15
C VAL A 49 16.03 4.82 -12.43
N THR A 50 14.75 4.78 -12.08
CA THR A 50 14.07 5.83 -11.32
C THR A 50 13.20 5.19 -10.24
N PRO A 51 13.55 5.32 -8.94
CA PRO A 51 12.63 4.97 -7.88
C PRO A 51 11.44 5.94 -7.88
N ARG A 52 10.22 5.43 -7.70
CA ARG A 52 8.98 6.20 -7.88
C ARG A 52 8.24 6.43 -6.58
N TRP A 53 8.15 5.41 -5.75
CA TRP A 53 7.58 5.53 -4.41
C TRP A 53 8.17 4.47 -3.49
N VAL A 54 8.12 4.75 -2.20
CA VAL A 54 8.44 3.82 -1.11
C VAL A 54 7.26 3.80 -0.13
N HIS A 55 6.88 2.62 0.34
CA HIS A 55 5.74 2.48 1.23
C HIS A 55 5.95 1.32 2.24
N PRO A 56 6.33 1.63 3.48
CA PRO A 56 6.48 0.63 4.53
C PRO A 56 5.15 0.21 5.14
N GLN A 57 4.96 -1.10 5.33
CA GLN A 57 3.78 -1.71 5.94
C GLN A 57 4.17 -2.73 7.01
N ALA A 58 3.44 -2.74 8.13
CA ALA A 58 3.58 -3.75 9.20
C ALA A 58 2.62 -4.94 9.02
N SER A 59 1.77 -4.87 8.00
CA SER A 59 0.87 -5.94 7.59
C SER A 59 0.58 -5.82 6.10
N ILE A 60 0.26 -6.94 5.46
CA ILE A 60 -0.02 -7.01 4.03
C ILE A 60 -1.39 -7.61 3.78
N PHE A 61 -2.05 -7.14 2.73
CA PHE A 61 -3.13 -7.88 2.09
C PHE A 61 -2.55 -8.88 1.09
N TYR A 62 -3.10 -10.10 1.08
CA TYR A 62 -2.81 -11.06 0.02
C TYR A 62 -4.02 -11.91 -0.36
N VAL A 63 -4.04 -12.32 -1.62
CA VAL A 63 -5.02 -13.24 -2.19
C VAL A 63 -4.66 -14.67 -1.78
N SER A 64 -5.41 -15.24 -0.85
CA SER A 64 -5.15 -16.60 -0.35
C SER A 64 -5.66 -17.69 -1.30
N ASN A 65 -6.74 -17.41 -2.03
CA ASN A 65 -7.24 -18.17 -3.17
C ASN A 65 -8.17 -17.28 -4.01
N VAL A 66 -8.73 -17.82 -5.10
CA VAL A 66 -9.59 -17.07 -6.04
C VAL A 66 -10.79 -16.36 -5.40
N ASP A 67 -11.23 -16.81 -4.23
CA ASP A 67 -12.44 -16.33 -3.58
C ASP A 67 -12.16 -15.65 -2.24
N TRP A 68 -10.91 -15.68 -1.77
CA TRP A 68 -10.56 -15.28 -0.41
C TRP A 68 -9.29 -14.45 -0.35
N GLY A 69 -9.40 -13.28 0.26
CA GLY A 69 -8.29 -12.48 0.73
C GLY A 69 -7.99 -12.72 2.21
N ALA A 70 -6.77 -12.38 2.60
CA ALA A 70 -6.31 -12.45 3.98
C ALA A 70 -5.35 -11.31 4.28
N ILE A 71 -5.23 -11.00 5.57
CA ILE A 71 -4.24 -10.05 6.08
C ILE A 71 -3.20 -10.85 6.86
N GLU A 72 -1.93 -10.62 6.57
CA GLU A 72 -0.81 -11.16 7.35
C GLU A 72 -0.13 -9.99 8.08
N ARG A 73 0.02 -10.10 9.40
CA ARG A 73 0.82 -9.18 10.22
C ARG A 73 2.25 -9.70 10.27
N LEU A 74 3.20 -8.79 10.16
CA LEU A 74 4.62 -9.06 10.32
C LEU A 74 5.01 -8.58 11.71
N ASP A 75 5.13 -9.48 12.68
CA ASP A 75 5.24 -9.08 14.09
C ASP A 75 6.54 -8.33 14.38
N ASP A 76 7.66 -8.82 13.84
CA ASP A 76 9.01 -8.31 14.11
C ASP A 76 9.67 -7.70 12.86
N GLU A 77 8.92 -7.43 11.79
CA GLU A 77 9.45 -6.90 10.53
C GLU A 77 8.51 -5.87 9.89
N TRP A 78 9.08 -4.83 9.30
CA TRP A 78 8.42 -4.02 8.27
C TRP A 78 8.65 -4.65 6.91
N VAL A 79 7.62 -4.70 6.06
CA VAL A 79 7.83 -4.80 4.61
C VAL A 79 7.92 -3.41 4.00
N VAL A 80 9.00 -3.16 3.28
CA VAL A 80 9.23 -1.90 2.55
C VAL A 80 9.01 -2.17 1.07
N PHE A 81 7.87 -1.73 0.55
CA PHE A 81 7.61 -1.78 -0.88
C PHE A 81 8.28 -0.60 -1.58
N VAL A 82 9.04 -0.86 -2.64
CA VAL A 82 9.71 0.17 -3.44
C VAL A 82 9.33 -0.03 -4.90
N ASN A 83 8.65 0.96 -5.48
CA ASN A 83 8.34 0.94 -6.90
C ASN A 83 9.48 1.55 -7.70
N VAL A 84 9.94 0.83 -8.70
CA VAL A 84 11.04 1.23 -9.56
C VAL A 84 10.60 1.20 -11.01
N SER A 85 11.08 2.16 -11.78
CA SER A 85 11.10 2.11 -13.24
C SER A 85 12.54 1.82 -13.63
N ALA A 86 12.78 0.72 -14.35
CA ALA A 86 14.12 0.33 -14.76
C ALA A 86 14.07 -0.15 -16.21
N GLU A 87 14.80 0.55 -17.07
CA GLU A 87 14.92 0.24 -18.50
C GLU A 87 16.38 -0.09 -18.80
N SER A 88 16.65 -0.96 -19.77
CA SER A 88 18.00 -1.16 -20.31
C SER A 88 17.98 -1.10 -21.83
N ASP A 89 19.13 -0.78 -22.43
CA ASP A 89 19.30 -0.78 -23.89
C ASP A 89 19.06 -2.16 -24.52
N SER A 90 19.31 -3.23 -23.75
CA SER A 90 19.02 -4.61 -24.19
C SER A 90 17.52 -4.90 -24.35
N GLY A 91 16.65 -4.04 -23.80
CA GLY A 91 15.20 -4.24 -23.74
C GLY A 91 14.76 -5.19 -22.62
N THR A 92 15.69 -5.86 -21.94
CA THR A 92 15.41 -6.71 -20.77
C THR A 92 15.60 -5.89 -19.50
N PRO A 93 14.59 -5.77 -18.61
CA PRO A 93 14.78 -5.05 -17.36
C PRO A 93 15.90 -5.69 -16.53
N PRO A 94 16.71 -4.89 -15.79
CA PRO A 94 17.71 -5.43 -14.87
C PRO A 94 17.14 -6.48 -13.92
N GLU A 95 17.97 -7.43 -13.49
CA GLU A 95 17.57 -8.42 -12.48
C GLU A 95 17.25 -7.72 -11.15
N LYS A 96 16.25 -8.20 -10.41
CA LYS A 96 15.88 -7.58 -9.13
C LYS A 96 17.00 -7.67 -8.10
N GLU A 97 17.85 -8.68 -8.20
CA GLU A 97 19.02 -8.91 -7.38
C GLU A 97 20.07 -7.78 -7.52
N SER A 98 19.93 -6.93 -8.53
CA SER A 98 20.68 -5.68 -8.71
C SER A 98 20.29 -4.60 -7.69
N PHE A 99 19.16 -4.75 -6.98
CA PHE A 99 18.67 -3.80 -6.00
C PHE A 99 18.98 -4.27 -4.57
N ARG A 100 19.28 -3.32 -3.68
CA ARG A 100 19.39 -3.52 -2.23
C ARG A 100 18.72 -2.39 -1.49
N LEU A 101 18.09 -2.69 -0.35
CA LEU A 101 17.74 -1.67 0.62
C LEU A 101 18.82 -1.68 1.70
N LEU A 102 19.46 -0.54 1.94
CA LEU A 102 20.53 -0.38 2.91
C LEU A 102 19.98 0.32 4.16
N ALA A 103 20.35 -0.17 5.35
CA ALA A 103 20.04 0.45 6.64
C ALA A 103 21.29 0.45 7.53
N GLY A 104 22.05 1.54 7.51
CA GLY A 104 23.38 1.57 8.15
C GLY A 104 24.35 0.63 7.42
N ASP A 105 24.88 -0.35 8.15
CA ASP A 105 25.83 -1.36 7.61
C ASP A 105 25.13 -2.62 7.08
N ASP A 106 23.81 -2.75 7.28
CA ASP A 106 23.04 -3.90 6.81
C ASP A 106 22.47 -3.66 5.40
N ASP A 107 22.46 -4.72 4.59
CA ASP A 107 21.83 -4.76 3.28
C ASP A 107 20.72 -5.82 3.21
N PHE A 108 19.58 -5.44 2.66
CA PHE A 108 18.42 -6.30 2.47
C PHE A 108 18.21 -6.55 0.98
N ALA A 109 18.21 -7.83 0.59
CA ALA A 109 17.85 -8.25 -0.76
C ALA A 109 16.32 -8.22 -0.95
N PRO A 110 15.83 -7.98 -2.18
CA PRO A 110 14.42 -8.12 -2.48
C PRO A 110 13.93 -9.54 -2.21
N ARG A 111 12.70 -9.67 -1.76
CA ARG A 111 12.07 -10.93 -1.42
C ARG A 111 11.20 -11.47 -2.55
N GLU A 112 11.03 -12.79 -2.57
CA GLU A 112 10.03 -13.49 -3.40
C GLU A 112 8.71 -13.72 -2.67
N ASN A 113 8.77 -13.71 -1.35
CA ASN A 113 7.64 -13.92 -0.45
C ASN A 113 7.78 -12.94 0.72
N VAL A 114 6.66 -12.46 1.23
CA VAL A 114 6.58 -11.69 2.47
C VAL A 114 5.71 -12.49 3.42
N GLY A 115 6.26 -12.90 4.56
CA GLY A 115 5.65 -13.94 5.38
C GLY A 115 5.43 -15.22 4.55
N ASN A 116 4.18 -15.69 4.50
CA ASN A 116 3.81 -16.86 3.71
C ASN A 116 3.21 -16.53 2.34
N ALA A 117 3.06 -15.24 2.02
CA ALA A 117 2.47 -14.78 0.77
C ALA A 117 3.52 -14.57 -0.32
N ALA A 118 3.31 -15.19 -1.49
CA ALA A 118 4.11 -14.92 -2.68
C ALA A 118 3.80 -13.53 -3.25
N LEU A 119 4.80 -12.84 -3.83
CA LEU A 119 4.61 -11.45 -4.28
C LEU A 119 3.45 -11.25 -5.26
N HIS A 120 3.20 -12.20 -6.16
CA HIS A 120 2.10 -12.11 -7.13
C HIS A 120 0.70 -12.16 -6.49
N ALA A 121 0.61 -12.59 -5.23
CA ALA A 121 -0.62 -12.63 -4.46
C ALA A 121 -0.79 -11.40 -3.57
N ILE A 122 0.23 -10.55 -3.42
CA ILE A 122 0.22 -9.40 -2.51
C ILE A 122 -0.26 -8.14 -3.25
N GLN A 123 -1.07 -7.33 -2.57
CA GLN A 123 -1.44 -5.99 -3.05
C GLN A 123 -0.92 -4.94 -2.06
N PRO A 124 0.09 -4.13 -2.46
CA PRO A 124 0.50 -2.98 -1.65
C PRO A 124 -0.58 -1.90 -1.62
N ASP A 125 -0.77 -1.22 -0.47
CA ASP A 125 -1.63 -0.03 -0.24
C ASP A 125 -1.28 1.22 -1.08
N THR A 126 -1.07 1.06 -2.38
CA THR A 126 -0.77 2.16 -3.29
C THR A 126 -1.75 2.14 -4.45
N ALA A 127 -2.22 3.32 -4.85
CA ALA A 127 -3.21 3.48 -5.91
C ALA A 127 -2.73 3.06 -7.32
N THR A 128 -1.46 2.63 -7.46
CA THR A 128 -0.89 2.21 -8.75
C THR A 128 -0.64 0.71 -8.76
N VAL A 129 -1.53 -0.01 -9.44
CA VAL A 129 -1.40 -1.44 -9.74
C VAL A 129 -0.27 -1.62 -10.75
N SER A 130 0.95 -1.79 -10.27
CA SER A 130 2.01 -2.43 -11.06
C SER A 130 2.29 -3.80 -10.45
N ASP A 131 2.66 -4.77 -11.28
CA ASP A 131 3.06 -6.09 -10.80
C ASP A 131 4.36 -5.99 -9.97
N ALA A 132 4.67 -7.07 -9.24
CA ALA A 132 5.98 -7.26 -8.64
C ALA A 132 7.08 -7.19 -9.71
N TYR A 133 8.24 -6.64 -9.34
CA TYR A 133 9.38 -6.50 -10.23
C TYR A 133 10.20 -7.80 -10.31
N PRO A 134 10.67 -8.20 -11.51
CA PRO A 134 10.38 -7.59 -12.81
C PRO A 134 8.95 -7.93 -13.28
N PRO A 135 8.17 -6.95 -13.75
CA PRO A 135 6.81 -7.21 -14.21
C PRO A 135 6.85 -7.93 -15.57
N ALA A 136 5.88 -8.80 -15.84
CA ALA A 136 5.75 -9.44 -17.15
C ALA A 136 5.46 -8.42 -18.28
N SER A 137 4.83 -7.29 -17.92
CA SER A 137 4.25 -6.31 -18.83
C SER A 137 5.18 -5.13 -19.18
N GLY A 138 6.39 -5.02 -18.59
CA GLY A 138 7.29 -3.95 -18.97
C GLY A 138 8.40 -3.62 -17.98
N LYS A 139 8.56 -2.33 -17.72
CA LYS A 139 9.77 -1.74 -17.11
C LYS A 139 9.54 -1.20 -15.70
N ARG A 140 8.31 -1.27 -15.20
CA ARG A 140 7.90 -0.68 -13.91
C ARG A 140 7.19 -1.70 -13.03
N GLY A 141 7.75 -1.95 -11.85
CA GLY A 141 7.17 -2.86 -10.87
C GLY A 141 7.62 -2.49 -9.47
N TRP A 142 7.10 -3.20 -8.47
CA TRP A 142 7.51 -3.02 -7.08
C TRP A 142 8.41 -4.16 -6.58
N LEU A 143 9.39 -3.81 -5.76
CA LEU A 143 10.23 -4.71 -4.98
C LEU A 143 9.70 -4.72 -3.54
N ALA A 144 9.84 -5.85 -2.84
CA ALA A 144 9.57 -5.94 -1.41
C ALA A 144 10.86 -6.27 -0.66
N PHE A 145 11.15 -5.53 0.40
CA PHE A 145 12.25 -5.78 1.32
C PHE A 145 11.66 -5.99 2.72
N THR A 146 12.21 -6.91 3.50
CA THR A 146 11.83 -7.06 4.92
C THR A 146 12.94 -6.49 5.78
N VAL A 147 12.60 -5.52 6.64
CA VAL A 147 13.52 -4.87 7.57
C VAL A 147 13.04 -5.20 8.98
N PRO A 148 13.92 -5.62 9.91
CA PRO A 148 13.52 -5.84 11.29
C PRO A 148 12.81 -4.62 11.90
N ALA A 149 11.79 -4.86 12.71
CA ALA A 149 11.15 -3.83 13.52
C ALA A 149 12.12 -3.31 14.60
N GLU A 150 11.90 -2.07 15.07
CA GLU A 150 12.74 -1.45 16.11
C GLU A 150 14.23 -1.43 15.75
N TYR A 151 14.53 -1.27 14.46
CA TYR A 151 15.90 -1.16 13.99
C TYR A 151 16.47 0.20 14.43
N GLU A 152 17.07 0.25 15.63
CA GLU A 152 17.61 1.46 16.29
C GLU A 152 18.61 2.24 15.40
N PHE A 153 19.13 1.61 14.34
CA PHE A 153 20.10 2.17 13.40
C PHE A 153 19.52 2.54 12.03
N ALA A 154 18.19 2.55 11.86
CA ALA A 154 17.54 3.12 10.68
C ALA A 154 17.57 4.64 10.79
N THR A 155 18.75 5.25 10.87
CA THR A 155 18.88 6.71 10.76
C THR A 155 19.03 7.16 9.31
N GLU A 156 19.42 6.24 8.43
CA GLU A 156 19.60 6.51 7.00
C GLU A 156 19.26 5.27 6.16
N LEU A 157 18.01 5.19 5.66
CA LEU A 157 17.65 4.18 4.68
C LEU A 157 18.01 4.63 3.27
N ARG A 158 18.56 3.71 2.46
CA ARG A 158 18.91 3.99 1.06
C ARG A 158 18.48 2.84 0.16
N LEU A 159 17.95 3.15 -1.02
CA LEU A 159 17.84 2.18 -2.10
C LEU A 159 19.15 2.21 -2.88
N GLN A 160 19.80 1.07 -3.06
CA GLN A 160 20.97 0.90 -3.91
C GLN A 160 20.60 0.11 -5.16
N PHE A 161 21.21 0.47 -6.28
CA PHE A 161 21.16 -0.27 -7.53
C PHE A 161 22.58 -0.46 -8.08
N GLU A 162 22.95 -1.69 -8.39
CA GLU A 162 24.24 -2.05 -8.97
C GLU A 162 24.06 -2.75 -10.31
N HIS A 163 24.74 -2.27 -11.35
CA HIS A 163 24.68 -2.84 -12.68
C HIS A 163 25.99 -2.65 -13.43
N GLY A 164 26.46 -3.69 -14.13
CA GLY A 164 27.68 -3.61 -14.94
C GLY A 164 28.94 -3.21 -14.16
N GLY A 165 29.02 -3.51 -12.85
CA GLY A 165 30.15 -3.14 -11.99
C GLY A 165 30.18 -1.68 -11.53
N SER A 166 29.12 -0.92 -11.79
CA SER A 166 28.88 0.42 -11.26
C SER A 166 27.63 0.44 -10.39
N GLY A 167 27.48 1.44 -9.53
CA GLY A 167 26.35 1.53 -8.63
C GLY A 167 25.89 2.96 -8.37
N VAL A 168 24.65 3.09 -7.96
CA VAL A 168 24.03 4.34 -7.51
C VAL A 168 23.17 4.04 -6.28
N SER A 169 22.96 5.04 -5.44
CA SER A 169 22.06 4.94 -4.30
C SER A 169 21.18 6.18 -4.16
N TRP A 170 19.97 6.00 -3.64
CA TRP A 170 19.02 7.07 -3.33
C TRP A 170 18.68 7.04 -1.84
N SER A 171 18.78 8.19 -1.17
CA SER A 171 18.33 8.33 0.21
C SER A 171 16.80 8.35 0.27
N LEU A 172 16.21 7.50 1.10
CA LEU A 172 14.77 7.54 1.41
C LEU A 172 14.45 8.77 2.28
N SER A 173 13.17 9.15 2.34
CA SER A 173 12.76 10.28 3.18
C SER A 173 12.95 10.00 4.67
N THR A 174 13.16 11.07 5.45
CA THR A 174 13.21 11.01 6.91
C THR A 174 11.94 10.38 7.47
N ASP A 175 10.75 10.79 7.01
CA ASP A 175 9.47 10.23 7.46
C ASP A 175 9.38 8.69 7.25
N THR A 176 9.89 8.18 6.12
CA THR A 176 9.91 6.73 5.85
C THR A 176 10.83 6.01 6.82
N THR A 177 11.99 6.62 7.07
CA THR A 177 13.06 6.10 7.92
C THR A 177 12.61 6.06 9.39
N GLU A 178 12.03 7.17 9.89
CA GLU A 178 11.45 7.26 11.23
C GLU A 178 10.30 6.27 11.44
N ARG A 179 9.46 6.06 10.42
CA ARG A 179 8.36 5.08 10.48
C ARG A 179 8.87 3.66 10.66
N ILE A 180 9.91 3.26 9.93
CA ILE A 180 10.49 1.91 10.01
C ILE A 180 11.25 1.71 11.34
N ALA A 181 11.93 2.76 11.83
CA ALA A 181 12.59 2.73 13.13
C ALA A 181 11.60 2.69 14.30
N GLY A 182 10.39 3.19 14.11
CA GLY A 182 9.34 3.23 15.12
C GLY A 182 8.66 1.88 15.39
N PRO A 183 7.91 1.78 16.51
CA PRO A 183 7.17 0.57 16.83
C PRO A 183 6.00 0.36 15.87
N HIS A 184 5.62 -0.90 15.68
CA HIS A 184 4.46 -1.26 14.86
C HIS A 184 3.14 -0.75 15.47
N PRO A 185 2.20 -0.28 14.63
CA PRO A 185 0.85 -0.03 15.10
C PRO A 185 0.16 -1.35 15.46
N THR A 186 -0.65 -1.33 16.51
CA THR A 186 -1.50 -2.45 16.95
C THR A 186 -2.95 -2.04 16.95
N PHE A 187 -3.86 -2.96 16.63
CA PHE A 187 -5.26 -2.64 16.44
C PHE A 187 -6.16 -3.65 17.14
N GLU A 188 -7.24 -3.17 17.72
CA GLU A 188 -8.32 -3.99 18.25
C GLU A 188 -9.57 -3.76 17.41
N LEU A 189 -10.15 -4.84 16.86
CA LEU A 189 -11.46 -4.77 16.21
C LEU A 189 -12.53 -4.61 17.29
N VAL A 190 -13.12 -3.41 17.38
CA VAL A 190 -14.15 -3.08 18.38
C VAL A 190 -15.49 -3.68 17.97
N SER A 191 -15.92 -3.45 16.72
CA SER A 191 -17.17 -4.00 16.21
C SER A 191 -17.14 -4.25 14.70
N PHE A 192 -17.97 -5.20 14.29
CA PHE A 192 -18.30 -5.46 12.89
C PHE A 192 -19.81 -5.70 12.83
N GLU A 193 -20.53 -4.72 12.30
CA GLU A 193 -21.97 -4.62 12.39
C GLU A 193 -22.60 -4.47 11.01
N GLY A 194 -23.85 -4.90 10.90
CA GLY A 194 -24.62 -4.81 9.68
C GLY A 194 -26.02 -5.39 9.90
N PRO A 195 -26.95 -5.12 8.97
CA PRO A 195 -28.28 -5.70 9.04
C PRO A 195 -28.22 -7.21 8.81
N ASN A 196 -29.10 -7.96 9.48
CA ASN A 196 -29.24 -9.41 9.27
C ASN A 196 -30.31 -9.76 8.21
N ARG A 197 -31.08 -8.77 7.76
CA ARG A 197 -32.14 -8.91 6.77
C ARG A 197 -32.34 -7.61 6.00
N ILE A 198 -32.26 -7.65 4.67
CA ILE A 198 -32.39 -6.50 3.76
C ILE A 198 -33.15 -6.94 2.50
N PRO A 199 -34.06 -6.13 1.92
CA PRO A 199 -34.70 -6.44 0.63
C PRO A 199 -33.67 -6.77 -0.47
N ILE A 200 -34.01 -7.71 -1.34
CA ILE A 200 -33.07 -8.22 -2.36
C ILE A 200 -32.57 -7.13 -3.33
N ASP A 201 -33.35 -6.08 -3.54
CA ASP A 201 -33.09 -4.94 -4.41
C ASP A 201 -32.51 -3.72 -3.68
N GLU A 202 -32.17 -3.86 -2.40
CA GLU A 202 -31.55 -2.81 -1.59
C GLU A 202 -30.08 -3.10 -1.27
N ALA A 203 -29.35 -2.04 -0.94
CA ALA A 203 -27.99 -2.12 -0.43
C ALA A 203 -27.98 -2.37 1.09
N ALA A 204 -27.08 -3.22 1.57
CA ALA A 204 -26.74 -3.33 2.98
C ALA A 204 -25.52 -2.48 3.29
N GLU A 205 -25.55 -1.75 4.40
CA GLU A 205 -24.38 -1.06 4.94
C GLU A 205 -23.75 -1.90 6.06
N LEU A 206 -22.47 -2.20 5.91
CA LEU A 206 -21.64 -2.80 6.93
C LEU A 206 -20.80 -1.73 7.59
N THR A 207 -20.67 -1.79 8.91
CA THR A 207 -19.86 -0.86 9.71
C THR A 207 -18.75 -1.62 10.40
N ILE A 208 -17.53 -1.12 10.28
CA ILE A 208 -16.32 -1.66 10.91
C ILE A 208 -15.77 -0.58 11.83
N THR A 209 -15.68 -0.86 13.12
CA THR A 209 -15.05 0.03 14.10
C THR A 209 -13.81 -0.63 14.67
N VAL A 210 -12.70 0.11 14.65
CA VAL A 210 -11.39 -0.34 15.12
C VAL A 210 -10.79 0.70 16.04
N ARG A 211 -10.03 0.24 17.04
CA ARG A 211 -9.20 1.08 17.89
C ARG A 211 -7.73 0.82 17.61
N ASN A 212 -6.95 1.87 17.39
CA ASN A 212 -5.50 1.77 17.44
C ASN A 212 -5.06 1.75 18.91
N THR A 213 -4.49 0.63 19.35
CA THR A 213 -4.07 0.42 20.74
C THR A 213 -2.63 0.80 21.01
N SER A 214 -1.90 1.25 19.98
CA SER A 214 -0.51 1.68 20.06
C SER A 214 -0.37 3.19 20.23
N SER A 215 0.86 3.64 20.46
CA SER A 215 1.25 5.06 20.50
C SER A 215 1.63 5.65 19.14
N THR A 216 1.49 4.89 18.05
CA THR A 216 1.91 5.31 16.70
C THR A 216 0.73 5.24 15.75
N ASP A 217 0.61 6.22 14.86
CA ASP A 217 -0.38 6.21 13.80
C ASP A 217 -0.17 5.01 12.88
N GLY A 218 -1.27 4.39 12.45
CA GLY A 218 -1.20 3.19 11.64
C GLY A 218 -2.29 3.13 10.58
N VAL A 219 -2.16 2.13 9.72
CA VAL A 219 -3.18 1.78 8.74
C VAL A 219 -3.76 0.45 9.16
N PHE A 220 -5.06 0.43 9.49
CA PHE A 220 -5.76 -0.81 9.73
C PHE A 220 -6.12 -1.43 8.39
N ARG A 221 -5.74 -2.70 8.20
CA ARG A 221 -6.05 -3.48 6.99
C ARG A 221 -7.00 -4.60 7.34
N VAL A 222 -7.98 -4.80 6.48
CA VAL A 222 -9.00 -5.83 6.66
C VAL A 222 -9.50 -6.32 5.31
N CYS A 223 -9.88 -7.60 5.27
CA CYS A 223 -10.51 -8.19 4.10
C CYS A 223 -11.93 -8.63 4.44
N LEU A 224 -12.89 -8.33 3.58
CA LEU A 224 -14.26 -8.82 3.64
C LEU A 224 -14.43 -9.92 2.58
N ASN A 225 -14.51 -11.16 3.06
CA ASN A 225 -14.76 -12.34 2.24
C ASN A 225 -16.27 -12.65 2.24
N MET A 226 -16.85 -12.92 1.09
CA MET A 226 -18.30 -13.14 0.97
C MET A 226 -18.60 -14.50 0.35
N THR A 227 -19.66 -15.14 0.82
CA THR A 227 -20.14 -16.39 0.21
C THR A 227 -21.10 -16.07 -0.94
N GLY A 228 -21.01 -16.80 -2.04
CA GLY A 228 -21.94 -16.66 -3.19
C GLY A 228 -21.36 -15.87 -4.35
N MET A 229 -20.28 -15.11 -4.12
CA MET A 229 -19.51 -14.43 -5.15
C MET A 229 -18.04 -14.86 -5.08
N TYR A 230 -17.40 -14.99 -6.22
CA TYR A 230 -15.95 -15.19 -6.33
C TYR A 230 -15.22 -13.85 -6.19
N SER A 231 -15.40 -13.20 -5.04
CA SER A 231 -14.82 -11.90 -4.75
C SER A 231 -14.56 -11.70 -3.26
N PHE A 232 -13.60 -10.84 -2.99
CA PHE A 232 -13.34 -10.28 -1.69
C PHE A 232 -13.19 -8.76 -1.87
N ASN A 233 -13.46 -8.01 -0.81
CA ASN A 233 -13.17 -6.59 -0.77
C ASN A 233 -12.03 -6.35 0.22
N GLU A 234 -11.00 -5.63 -0.20
CA GLU A 234 -9.95 -5.14 0.67
C GLU A 234 -10.27 -3.73 1.16
N PHE A 235 -9.96 -3.48 2.43
CA PHE A 235 -10.07 -2.15 3.02
C PHE A 235 -8.80 -1.82 3.77
N SER A 236 -8.35 -0.60 3.58
CA SER A 236 -7.36 0.01 4.43
C SER A 236 -7.79 1.43 4.76
N PHE A 237 -7.60 1.84 6.01
CA PHE A 237 -7.83 3.21 6.41
C PHE A 237 -6.92 3.61 7.57
N PRO A 238 -6.49 4.88 7.63
CA PRO A 238 -5.64 5.37 8.69
C PRO A 238 -6.42 5.44 10.02
N VAL A 239 -5.73 5.11 11.11
CA VAL A 239 -6.24 5.25 12.47
C VAL A 239 -5.14 5.87 13.32
N GLU A 240 -5.42 7.08 13.84
CA GLU A 240 -4.50 7.81 14.72
C GLU A 240 -4.18 7.00 15.98
N ALA A 241 -2.99 7.22 16.55
CA ALA A 241 -2.55 6.58 17.79
C ALA A 241 -3.58 6.73 18.92
N GLY A 242 -3.94 5.63 19.57
CA GLY A 242 -4.91 5.62 20.67
C GLY A 242 -6.37 5.93 20.28
N ALA A 243 -6.66 6.20 19.00
CA ALA A 243 -7.99 6.62 18.54
C ALA A 243 -8.84 5.43 18.06
N GLU A 244 -10.15 5.68 17.96
CA GLU A 244 -11.07 4.82 17.22
C GLU A 244 -11.38 5.42 15.85
N ALA A 245 -11.52 4.56 14.85
CA ALA A 245 -11.98 4.91 13.53
C ALA A 245 -13.08 3.96 13.10
N THR A 246 -14.04 4.50 12.34
CA THR A 246 -15.15 3.75 11.76
C THR A 246 -15.11 3.90 10.25
N ALA A 247 -15.23 2.77 9.55
CA ALA A 247 -15.41 2.71 8.11
C ALA A 247 -16.71 2.00 7.78
N THR A 248 -17.35 2.41 6.69
CA THR A 248 -18.54 1.73 6.17
C THR A 248 -18.26 1.11 4.81
N HIS A 249 -18.95 0.01 4.52
CA HIS A 249 -18.93 -0.64 3.22
C HIS A 249 -20.36 -0.95 2.79
N GLN A 250 -20.72 -0.48 1.60
CA GLN A 250 -22.01 -0.80 0.99
C GLN A 250 -21.86 -2.01 0.09
N LEU A 251 -22.84 -2.91 0.17
CA LEU A 251 -22.96 -4.06 -0.71
C LEU A 251 -24.39 -4.14 -1.24
N ASP A 252 -24.54 -4.44 -2.53
CA ASP A 252 -25.84 -4.67 -3.14
C ASP A 252 -26.23 -6.13 -2.93
N VAL A 253 -27.37 -6.40 -2.28
CA VAL A 253 -27.76 -7.78 -1.92
C VAL A 253 -27.91 -8.67 -3.16
N SER A 254 -28.39 -8.09 -4.26
CA SER A 254 -28.59 -8.77 -5.54
C SER A 254 -27.31 -9.29 -6.19
N ASP A 255 -26.13 -8.77 -5.81
CA ASP A 255 -24.84 -9.27 -6.29
C ASP A 255 -24.46 -10.63 -5.70
N TYR A 256 -25.03 -10.97 -4.53
CA TYR A 256 -24.64 -12.17 -3.76
C TYR A 256 -25.72 -13.26 -3.76
N VAL A 257 -26.98 -12.88 -3.94
CA VAL A 257 -28.12 -13.79 -3.97
C VAL A 257 -29.16 -13.34 -5.00
N SER A 258 -29.72 -14.30 -5.74
CA SER A 258 -30.74 -14.04 -6.77
C SER A 258 -32.17 -14.36 -6.32
N GLU A 259 -32.34 -14.99 -5.15
CA GLU A 259 -33.64 -15.46 -4.66
C GLU A 259 -33.95 -14.90 -3.26
N PRO A 260 -35.18 -14.39 -3.02
CA PRO A 260 -35.61 -14.00 -1.68
C PRO A 260 -35.51 -15.15 -0.66
N ASN A 261 -35.26 -14.80 0.59
CA ASN A 261 -34.97 -15.67 1.72
C ASN A 261 -33.68 -16.51 1.59
N SER A 262 -32.89 -16.29 0.55
CA SER A 262 -31.51 -16.78 0.51
C SER A 262 -30.64 -16.03 1.51
N THR A 263 -29.64 -16.72 2.05
CA THR A 263 -28.67 -16.14 2.99
C THR A 263 -27.29 -16.19 2.39
N PHE A 264 -26.56 -15.09 2.51
CA PHE A 264 -25.11 -15.06 2.32
C PHE A 264 -24.46 -14.56 3.60
N SER A 265 -23.15 -14.78 3.72
CA SER A 265 -22.38 -14.29 4.86
C SER A 265 -21.25 -13.40 4.41
N CYS A 266 -20.99 -12.38 5.23
CA CYS A 266 -19.84 -11.52 5.11
C CYS A 266 -18.89 -11.86 6.26
N THR A 267 -17.67 -12.27 5.92
CA THR A 267 -16.63 -12.68 6.86
C THR A 267 -15.53 -11.63 6.82
N LEU A 268 -15.49 -10.79 7.86
CA LEU A 268 -14.44 -9.81 8.07
C LEU A 268 -13.23 -10.49 8.69
N ARG A 269 -12.08 -10.42 8.00
CA ARG A 269 -10.83 -11.03 8.41
C ARG A 269 -9.74 -9.97 8.56
N THR A 270 -9.20 -9.87 9.77
CA THR A 270 -8.00 -9.10 10.10
C THR A 270 -6.81 -10.05 10.24
N ALA A 271 -5.62 -9.53 10.57
CA ALA A 271 -4.47 -10.37 10.90
C ALA A 271 -4.69 -11.23 12.16
N GLU A 272 -5.50 -10.76 13.10
CA GLU A 272 -5.63 -11.36 14.44
C GLU A 272 -6.99 -12.02 14.68
N THR A 273 -8.01 -11.63 13.92
CA THR A 273 -9.40 -11.99 14.22
C THR A 273 -10.24 -12.16 12.97
N GLU A 274 -11.21 -13.06 13.08
CA GLU A 274 -12.30 -13.22 12.13
C GLU A 274 -13.64 -12.91 12.82
N ARG A 275 -14.53 -12.21 12.11
CA ARG A 275 -15.92 -11.97 12.51
C ARG A 275 -16.83 -12.23 11.31
N ARG A 276 -18.02 -12.74 11.59
CA ARG A 276 -18.99 -13.09 10.55
C ARG A 276 -20.35 -12.53 10.88
N ILE A 277 -20.99 -11.99 9.86
CA ILE A 277 -22.41 -11.67 9.86
C ILE A 277 -23.09 -12.49 8.76
N SER A 278 -24.37 -12.78 8.94
CA SER A 278 -25.21 -13.46 7.95
C SER A 278 -26.37 -12.53 7.59
N ILE A 279 -26.57 -12.32 6.28
CA ILE A 279 -27.59 -11.44 5.74
C ILE A 279 -28.58 -12.28 4.96
N THR A 280 -29.87 -12.17 5.31
CA THR A 280 -30.96 -12.81 4.59
C THR A 280 -31.61 -11.82 3.64
N ALA A 281 -31.70 -12.14 2.34
CA ALA A 281 -32.47 -11.35 1.39
C ALA A 281 -33.95 -11.42 1.75
N ALA A 282 -34.61 -10.29 1.99
CA ALA A 282 -36.06 -10.22 2.09
C ALA A 282 -36.67 -10.10 0.68
N PRO A 283 -37.95 -10.48 0.49
CA PRO A 283 -38.69 -10.09 -0.70
C PRO A 283 -38.67 -8.58 -0.87
N THR A 284 -38.65 -8.11 -2.12
CA THR A 284 -38.82 -6.69 -2.44
C THR A 284 -40.08 -6.17 -1.77
N SER A 285 -39.98 -4.98 -1.17
CA SER A 285 -41.12 -4.27 -0.59
C SER A 285 -42.12 -3.99 -1.71
N GLU A 286 -43.24 -4.71 -1.78
CA GLU A 286 -44.34 -4.32 -2.65
C GLU A 286 -44.88 -2.99 -2.12
N ASP A 287 -44.83 -1.93 -2.94
CA ASP A 287 -45.40 -0.61 -2.63
C ASP A 287 -46.82 -0.79 -2.06
N SER A 288 -46.96 -0.50 -0.77
CA SER A 288 -48.22 -0.60 -0.01
C SER A 288 -49.10 0.64 -0.19
#